data_AF-A0A1X0UJJ5-F1
#
_entry.id   AF-A0A1X0UJJ5-F1
#
_cell.length_a   1.000
_cell.length_b   1.000
_cell.length_c   1.000
_cell.angle_alpha   90.00
_cell.angle_beta   90.00
_cell.angle_gamma   90.00
#
_symmetry.space_group_name_H-M   'P 1'
#
loop_
_entity.id
_entity.type
_entity.pdbx_description
1 polymer ?
#
loop_
_entity_poly.entity_id
_entity_poly.type
_entity_poly.pdbx_seq_one_letter_code
_entity_poly.pdbx_strand_id
1 'polypeptide(L)' 'MVHRMVRELQVRLILAAADDDGMSTAEYAIGTIAAAAFGAILYTVVTGDSIVSSLTGIIDRALKTAV' A
#
# COMPACT_ATOMS: atom_id res chain seq x y z
N MET A 1 49.29 3.74 2.85
CA MET A 1 48.38 2.73 3.46
C MET A 1 47.28 3.39 4.29
N VAL A 2 47.62 4.18 5.31
CA VAL A 2 46.67 4.87 6.20
C VAL A 2 45.61 5.70 5.45
N HIS A 3 46.02 6.52 4.48
CA HIS A 3 45.08 7.34 3.67
C HIS A 3 44.03 6.52 2.90
N ARG A 4 44.38 5.30 2.45
CA ARG A 4 43.45 4.41 1.76
C ARG A 4 42.42 3.83 2.74
N MET A 5 42.90 3.44 3.91
CA MET A 5 42.08 2.90 5.00
C MET A 5 41.08 3.94 5.52
N VAL A 6 41.50 5.20 5.68
CA VAL A 6 40.63 6.32 6.07
C VAL A 6 39.55 6.58 5.01
N ARG A 7 39.90 6.56 3.72
CA ARG A 7 38.90 6.71 2.64
C ARG A 7 37.86 5.59 2.62
N GLU A 8 38.27 4.34 2.79
CA GLU A 8 37.34 3.21 2.84
C GLU A 8 36.38 3.31 4.03
N LEU A 9 36.88 3.72 5.20
CA LEU A 9 36.06 4.00 6.37
C LEU A 9 35.07 5.16 6.13
N GLN A 10 35.53 6.26 5.53
CA GLN A 10 34.66 7.40 5.21
C GLN A 10 33.54 7.01 4.25
N VAL A 11 33.83 6.24 3.19
CA VAL A 11 32.81 5.79 2.24
C VAL A 11 31.76 4.91 2.93
N ARG A 12 32.18 3.98 3.79
CA ARG A 12 31.26 3.11 4.52
C ARG A 12 30.35 3.91 5.47
N LEU A 13 30.91 4.90 6.16
CA LEU A 13 30.14 5.77 7.07
C LEU A 13 29.15 6.66 6.32
N ILE A 14 29.55 7.22 5.18
CA ILE A 14 28.66 8.04 4.33
C ILE A 14 27.50 7.19 3.78
N LEU A 15 27.78 5.97 3.33
CA LEU A 15 26.75 5.06 2.83
C LEU A 15 25.80 4.64 3.95
N ALA A 16 26.31 4.32 5.15
CA ALA A 16 25.48 3.97 6.30
C ALA A 16 24.59 5.13 6.75
N ALA A 17 25.11 6.36 6.78
CA ALA A 17 24.35 7.55 7.15
C ALA A 17 23.29 7.92 6.09
N ALA A 18 23.59 7.72 4.81
CA ALA A 18 22.63 7.97 3.73
C ALA A 18 21.47 6.97 3.70
N ASP A 19 21.71 5.73 4.15
CA ASP A 19 20.66 4.71 4.26
C ASP A 19 19.61 5.11 5.31
N ASP A 20 20.02 5.65 6.46
CA ASP A 20 19.10 6.08 7.53
C ASP A 20 18.26 7.32 7.15
N ASP A 21 18.83 8.32 6.46
CA ASP A 21 18.12 9.58 6.13
C ASP A 21 16.99 9.37 5.10
N GLY A 22 17.16 8.44 4.16
CA GLY A 22 16.19 8.18 3.08
C GLY A 22 15.14 7.12 3.40
N MET A 23 15.46 6.18 4.29
CA MET A 23 14.63 5.00 4.58
C MET A 23 13.27 5.38 5.16
N SER A 24 13.21 6.25 6.18
CA SER A 24 11.94 6.66 6.79
C SER A 24 11.03 7.49 5.87
N THR A 25 11.59 8.26 4.93
CA THR A 25 10.78 9.05 3.98
C THR A 25 10.18 8.18 2.87
N ALA A 26 10.96 7.24 2.35
CA ALA A 26 10.51 6.29 1.33
C ALA A 26 9.44 5.33 1.88
N GLU A 27 9.63 4.81 3.09
CA GLU A 27 8.66 3.96 3.77
C GLU A 27 7.31 4.65 3.96
N TYR A 28 7.32 5.91 4.41
CA TYR A 28 6.10 6.69 4.57
C TYR A 28 5.38 6.94 3.24
N ALA A 29 6.13 7.28 2.19
CA ALA A 29 5.57 7.49 0.86
C ALA A 29 4.93 6.19 0.32
N ILE A 30 5.63 5.07 0.42
CA ILE A 30 5.14 3.76 -0.02
C ILE A 30 3.91 3.35 0.81
N GLY A 31 3.94 3.53 2.13
CA GLY A 31 2.80 3.24 3.00
C GLY A 31 1.55 4.05 2.64
N THR A 32 1.73 5.33 2.31
CA THR A 32 0.63 6.21 1.87
C THR A 32 0.05 5.75 0.53
N ILE A 33 0.90 5.41 -0.44
CA ILE A 33 0.48 4.90 -1.75
C ILE A 33 -0.28 3.58 -1.59
N ALA A 34 0.22 2.67 -0.77
CA ALA A 34 -0.42 1.38 -0.51
C ALA A 34 -1.80 1.56 0.12
N ALA A 35 -1.94 2.45 1.11
CA ALA A 35 -3.21 2.77 1.74
C ALA A 35 -4.22 3.37 0.75
N ALA A 36 -3.79 4.32 -0.09
CA ALA A 36 -4.64 4.94 -1.11
C ALA A 36 -5.11 3.93 -2.17
N ALA A 37 -4.22 3.05 -2.64
CA ALA A 37 -4.56 2.00 -3.60
C ALA A 37 -5.58 1.01 -3.01
N PHE A 38 -5.38 0.59 -1.76
CA PHE A 38 -6.34 -0.28 -1.06
C PHE A 38 -7.70 0.39 -0.89
N GLY A 39 -7.73 1.67 -0.50
CA GLY A 39 -8.96 2.46 -0.42
C GLY A 39 -9.71 2.56 -1.75
N ALA A 40 -8.99 2.78 -2.85
CA ALA A 40 -9.58 2.81 -4.19
C ALA A 40 -10.20 1.46 -4.56
N ILE A 41 -9.53 0.34 -4.28
CA ILE A 41 -10.07 -1.00 -4.51
C ILE A 41 -11.35 -1.21 -3.69
N LEU A 42 -11.32 -0.91 -2.39
CA LEU A 42 -12.49 -1.05 -1.51
C LEU A 42 -13.69 -0.21 -1.98
N TYR A 43 -13.45 1.04 -2.37
CA TYR A 43 -14.47 1.90 -2.94
C TYR A 43 -15.11 1.23 -4.16
N THR A 44 -14.28 0.78 -5.10
CA THR A 44 -14.75 0.13 -6.34
C THR A 44 -15.55 -1.14 -6.07
N VAL A 45 -15.18 -1.93 -5.06
CA VAL A 45 -15.92 -3.13 -4.66
C VAL A 45 -17.29 -2.76 -4.07
N VAL A 46 -17.33 -1.77 -3.19
CA VAL A 46 -18.57 -1.35 -2.50
C VAL A 46 -19.52 -0.64 -3.47
N THR A 47 -19.00 0.20 -4.36
CA THR A 47 -19.81 0.95 -5.33
C THR A 47 -20.02 0.22 -6.65
N GLY A 48 -19.39 -0.94 -6.84
CA GLY A 48 -19.55 -1.73 -8.05
C GLY A 48 -20.96 -2.33 -8.15
N ASP A 49 -21.49 -2.37 -9.36
CA ASP A 49 -22.84 -2.89 -9.68
C ASP A 49 -23.07 -4.33 -9.17
N SER A 50 -21.99 -5.09 -8.93
CA SER A 50 -22.04 -6.47 -8.47
C SER A 50 -22.68 -6.62 -7.08
N ILE A 51 -22.40 -5.74 -6.12
CA ILE A 51 -22.91 -5.93 -4.75
C ILE A 51 -24.39 -5.56 -4.67
N VAL A 52 -24.76 -4.39 -5.22
CA VAL A 52 -26.15 -3.93 -5.22
C VAL A 52 -27.02 -4.91 -6.02
N SER A 53 -26.62 -5.31 -7.22
CA SER A 53 -27.41 -6.27 -8.03
C SER A 53 -27.52 -7.65 -7.37
N SER A 54 -26.46 -8.13 -6.71
CA SER A 54 -26.49 -9.41 -5.99
C SER A 54 -27.44 -9.34 -4.79
N LEU A 55 -27.40 -8.26 -4.01
CA LEU A 55 -28.29 -8.06 -2.86
C LEU A 55 -29.75 -7.92 -3.32
N THR A 56 -30.00 -7.12 -4.36
CA THR A 56 -31.32 -7.02 -5.00
C THR A 56 -31.79 -8.39 -5.46
N GLY A 57 -30.95 -9.18 -6.13
CA GLY A 57 -31.31 -10.52 -6.59
C GLY A 57 -31.58 -11.52 -5.47
N ILE A 58 -30.95 -11.38 -4.29
CA ILE A 58 -31.28 -12.18 -3.10
C ILE A 58 -32.66 -11.78 -2.57
N ILE A 59 -32.94 -10.48 -2.43
CA ILE A 59 -34.24 -9.98 -1.97
C ILE A 59 -35.36 -10.41 -2.93
N ASP A 60 -35.14 -10.26 -4.23
CA ASP A 60 -36.12 -10.56 -5.27
C ASP A 60 -36.47 -12.06 -5.30
N ARG A 61 -35.47 -12.93 -5.07
CA ARG A 61 -35.69 -14.38 -4.88
C ARG A 61 -36.49 -14.67 -3.61
N ALA A 62 -36.15 -14.04 -2.49
CA ALA A 62 -36.87 -14.23 -1.23
C ALA A 62 -38.35 -13.82 -1.36
N LEU A 63 -38.64 -12.71 -2.03
CA LEU A 63 -40.01 -12.25 -2.28
C LEU A 63 -40.79 -13.18 -3.23
N LYS A 64 -40.13 -13.72 -4.26
CA LYS A 64 -40.76 -14.68 -5.21
C LYS A 64 -41.02 -16.06 -4.62
N THR A 65 -40.34 -16.44 -3.54
CA THR A 65 -40.50 -17.76 -2.89
C THR A 65 -41.59 -17.74 -1.80
N ALA A 66 -42.04 -16.55 -1.38
CA ALA A 66 -43.01 -16.36 -0.31
C ALA A 66 -44.49 -16.36 -0.78
N VAL A 67 -44.74 -16.74 -2.03
CA VAL A 67 -46.07 -16.86 -2.67
C VAL A 67 -46.19 -18.23 -3.34
#